data_AF-A0A2B4RTX4-F1
#
_entry.id   AF-A0A2B4RTX4-F1
#
_cell.length_a   1.000
_cell.length_b   1.000
_cell.length_c   1.000
_cell.angle_alpha   90.00
_cell.angle_beta   90.00
_cell.angle_gamma   90.00
#
_symmetry.space_group_name_H-M   'P 1'
#
loop_
_entity.id
_entity.type
_entity.pdbx_description
1 polymer ?
#
loop_
_entity_poly.entity_id
_entity_poly.type
_entity_poly.pdbx_seq_one_letter_code
_entity_poly.pdbx_strand_id
1 'polypeptide(L)'
;MGDALEYVKASGIKLDEKCKNMFSLIKDKHEHAWAIMKIENDKEVVLKDVHGKLESRSDVEKNKILFEEMKKIVEDFGGPCYILFDFTYKQNSGTVKDKPIYIYWCDDDTGIKEKMKYAATNSELKKQCNGFEPFEFHDKTEFNFDEIFKELQSKDRHLKITKLPADLAGVFYFVLRILSWKLNLPVDIMASGIKLDERCKNMFSFVKDKHKYAWAIMKIENDKEVVLKDQHGKLVSNTDLEENERLFEAMKGKVEELGGPCYILFDLVYKQNSGTVKDKPIYIYWREGSLLES
;
A
#
# COMPACT_ATOMS: atom_id res chain seq x y z
N MET A 1 28.39 12.85 -22.08
CA MET A 1 27.31 12.92 -23.10
C MET A 1 26.13 12.10 -22.58
N GLY A 2 25.09 12.65 -21.98
CA GLY A 2 24.87 13.96 -21.38
C GLY A 2 24.00 13.79 -20.14
N ASP A 3 24.34 14.49 -19.06
CA ASP A 3 23.52 14.56 -17.85
C ASP A 3 22.35 15.50 -18.11
N ALA A 4 21.15 14.92 -18.18
CA ALA A 4 19.92 15.69 -18.13
C ALA A 4 19.76 16.24 -16.70
N LEU A 5 20.16 17.50 -16.50
CA LEU A 5 19.77 18.29 -15.34
C LEU A 5 18.23 18.35 -15.28
N GLU A 6 17.64 17.49 -14.45
CA GLU A 6 16.20 17.41 -14.28
C GLU A 6 15.70 18.70 -13.60
N TYR A 7 15.02 19.49 -14.43
CA TYR A 7 14.51 20.83 -14.15
C TYR A 7 13.18 20.67 -13.43
N VAL A 8 13.10 21.03 -12.15
CA VAL A 8 11.87 20.97 -11.33
C VAL A 8 10.85 21.96 -11.92
N LYS A 9 10.00 21.53 -12.85
CA LYS A 9 9.15 22.45 -13.63
C LYS A 9 7.68 22.38 -13.24
N ALA A 10 7.36 23.17 -12.22
CA ALA A 10 6.12 23.94 -12.03
C ALA A 10 6.36 25.19 -11.15
N SER A 11 7.37 25.16 -10.26
CA SER A 11 7.75 26.28 -9.37
C SER A 11 9.00 27.07 -9.78
N GLY A 12 9.84 26.55 -10.69
CA GLY A 12 11.11 27.19 -11.08
C GLY A 12 12.22 27.06 -10.03
N ILE A 13 12.00 26.27 -8.99
CA ILE A 13 12.92 26.06 -7.87
C ILE A 13 13.83 24.89 -8.18
N LYS A 14 15.15 25.09 -8.17
CA LYS A 14 16.15 24.04 -8.40
C LYS A 14 16.24 23.10 -7.21
N LEU A 15 16.72 21.88 -7.44
CA LEU A 15 17.08 20.94 -6.38
C LEU A 15 18.60 20.87 -6.30
N ASP A 16 19.16 21.24 -5.15
CA ASP A 16 20.60 21.18 -4.88
C ASP A 16 21.13 19.75 -5.05
N GLU A 17 22.38 19.63 -5.51
CA GLU A 17 22.98 18.32 -5.81
C GLU A 17 23.12 17.46 -4.54
N LYS A 18 23.35 18.07 -3.37
CA LYS A 18 23.41 17.31 -2.11
C LYS A 18 22.06 16.68 -1.78
N CYS A 19 20.97 17.43 -2.00
CA CYS A 19 19.61 16.92 -1.80
C CYS A 19 19.31 15.74 -2.73
N LYS A 20 19.72 15.82 -4.00
CA LYS A 20 19.58 14.70 -4.96
C LYS A 20 20.27 13.43 -4.47
N ASN A 21 21.48 13.57 -3.95
CA ASN A 21 22.25 12.44 -3.46
C ASN A 21 21.60 11.79 -2.24
N MET A 22 20.92 12.55 -1.37
CA MET A 22 20.31 11.99 -0.14
C MET A 22 19.27 10.92 -0.40
N PHE A 23 18.54 10.98 -1.53
CA PHE A 23 17.59 9.94 -1.90
C PHE A 23 18.25 8.55 -1.95
N SER A 24 19.40 8.44 -2.62
CA SER A 24 20.12 7.17 -2.73
C SER A 24 20.87 6.82 -1.44
N LEU A 25 21.45 7.82 -0.76
CA LEU A 25 22.19 7.56 0.48
C LEU A 25 21.30 7.01 1.60
N ILE A 26 20.04 7.45 1.67
CA ILE A 26 19.06 6.95 2.66
C ILE A 26 18.47 5.61 2.19
N LYS A 27 17.92 5.56 0.97
CA LYS A 27 17.16 4.40 0.49
C LYS A 27 18.03 3.19 0.16
N ASP A 28 19.14 3.40 -0.56
CA ASP A 28 19.92 2.30 -1.14
C ASP A 28 21.13 1.98 -0.27
N LYS A 29 21.81 3.00 0.26
CA LYS A 29 23.04 2.82 1.04
C LYS A 29 22.82 2.76 2.55
N HIS A 30 21.68 3.26 3.04
CA HIS A 30 21.38 3.35 4.47
C HIS A 30 22.50 4.02 5.28
N GLU A 31 23.06 5.12 4.73
CA GLU A 31 24.14 5.90 5.33
C GLU A 31 23.64 7.02 6.24
N HIS A 32 22.36 7.38 6.12
CA HIS A 32 21.73 8.45 6.88
C HIS A 32 20.37 8.01 7.42
N ALA A 33 20.09 8.31 8.68
CA ALA A 33 18.79 8.06 9.29
C ALA A 33 17.73 9.01 8.74
N TRP A 34 18.08 10.27 8.53
CA TRP A 34 17.18 11.27 7.98
C TRP A 34 17.92 12.43 7.31
N ALA A 35 17.21 13.17 6.46
CA ALA A 35 17.64 14.43 5.86
C ALA A 35 16.47 15.43 5.82
N ILE A 36 16.69 16.66 6.29
CA ILE A 36 15.72 17.77 6.23
C ILE A 36 16.13 18.75 5.14
N MET A 37 15.21 19.07 4.24
CA MET A 37 15.40 19.98 3.13
C MET A 37 14.37 21.12 3.17
N LYS A 38 14.80 22.33 2.81
CA LYS A 38 13.93 23.52 2.74
C LYS A 38 14.22 24.33 1.49
N ILE A 39 13.26 25.14 1.07
CA ILE A 39 13.46 26.11 -0.01
C ILE A 39 14.22 27.30 0.57
N GLU A 40 15.29 27.71 -0.09
CA GLU A 40 16.11 28.87 0.25
C GLU A 40 16.13 29.87 -0.90
N ASN A 41 16.08 31.17 -0.55
CA ASN A 41 16.10 32.30 -1.47
C ASN A 41 15.07 32.23 -2.61
N ASP A 42 13.96 31.51 -2.40
CA ASP A 42 12.88 31.28 -3.36
C ASP A 42 13.33 30.62 -4.68
N LYS A 43 14.49 29.96 -4.66
CA LYS A 43 15.15 29.49 -5.89
C LYS A 43 15.65 28.07 -5.82
N GLU A 44 15.96 27.54 -4.64
CA GLU A 44 16.60 26.24 -4.53
C GLU A 44 16.17 25.48 -3.28
N VAL A 45 15.96 24.18 -3.41
CA VAL A 45 15.80 23.25 -2.29
C VAL A 45 17.19 22.83 -1.82
N VAL A 46 17.52 23.18 -0.58
CA VAL A 46 18.82 22.93 0.04
C VAL A 46 18.70 22.00 1.24
N LEU A 47 19.79 21.29 1.55
CA LEU A 47 19.90 20.45 2.73
C LEU A 47 20.11 21.34 3.96
N LYS A 48 19.22 21.24 4.95
CA LYS A 48 19.28 22.02 6.19
C LYS A 48 19.88 21.25 7.35
N ASP A 49 19.54 19.97 7.46
CA ASP A 49 20.20 19.10 8.42
C ASP A 49 20.17 17.65 7.96
N VAL A 50 21.10 16.85 8.48
CA VAL A 50 21.25 15.44 8.14
C VAL A 50 21.80 14.68 9.33
N HIS A 51 21.23 13.51 9.58
CA HIS A 51 21.75 12.60 10.60
C HIS A 51 22.59 11.51 9.99
N GLY A 52 23.57 11.02 10.74
CA GLY A 52 24.38 9.86 10.35
C GLY A 52 23.57 8.57 10.27
N LYS A 53 24.30 7.47 10.05
CA LYS A 53 23.74 6.13 9.90
C LYS A 53 22.95 5.70 11.13
N LEU A 54 21.85 4.97 10.91
CA LEU A 54 21.11 4.31 11.99
C LEU A 54 22.02 3.34 12.76
N GLU A 55 21.98 3.41 14.09
CA GLU A 55 22.69 2.44 14.94
C GLU A 55 22.18 1.01 14.76
N SER A 56 20.86 0.87 14.62
CA SER A 56 20.19 -0.41 14.41
C SER A 56 18.95 -0.22 13.54
N ARG A 57 18.78 -1.12 12.57
CA ARG A 57 17.62 -1.18 11.67
C ARG A 57 16.56 -2.20 12.11
N SER A 58 16.75 -2.82 13.28
CA SER A 58 15.79 -3.75 13.88
C SER A 58 15.18 -3.22 15.18
N ASP A 59 15.67 -2.08 15.67
CA ASP A 59 15.23 -1.47 16.93
C ASP A 59 14.25 -0.33 16.67
N VAL A 60 12.96 -0.66 16.80
CA VAL A 60 11.85 0.29 16.57
C VAL A 60 11.86 1.42 17.60
N GLU A 61 12.24 1.14 18.85
CA GLU A 61 12.22 2.14 19.93
C GLU A 61 13.30 3.19 19.70
N LYS A 62 14.51 2.78 19.32
CA LYS A 62 15.56 3.72 18.92
C LYS A 62 15.17 4.54 17.69
N ASN A 63 14.54 3.93 16.71
CA ASN A 63 14.07 4.65 15.52
C ASN A 63 12.98 5.67 15.88
N LYS A 64 12.10 5.36 16.85
CA LYS A 64 11.11 6.29 17.39
C LYS A 64 11.77 7.47 18.13
N ILE A 65 12.79 7.23 18.95
CA ILE A 65 13.54 8.30 19.61
C ILE A 65 14.18 9.24 18.58
N LEU A 66 14.84 8.68 17.55
CA LEU A 66 15.43 9.47 16.46
C LEU A 66 14.39 10.29 15.67
N PHE A 67 13.18 9.76 15.51
CA PHE A 67 12.09 10.49 14.89
C PHE A 67 11.68 11.71 15.73
N GLU A 68 11.58 11.57 17.05
CA GLU A 68 11.26 12.68 17.95
C GLU A 68 12.38 13.73 18.00
N GLU A 69 13.64 13.32 17.90
CA GLU A 69 14.78 14.25 17.76
C GLU A 69 14.70 15.05 16.45
N MET A 70 14.44 14.37 15.33
CA MET A 70 14.23 15.01 14.02
C MET A 70 13.04 15.97 14.07
N LYS A 71 11.94 15.58 14.71
CA LYS A 71 10.74 16.41 14.85
C LYS A 71 11.04 17.71 15.60
N LYS A 72 11.81 17.67 16.69
CA LYS A 72 12.23 18.88 17.42
C LYS A 72 13.03 19.82 16.54
N ILE A 73 13.95 19.29 15.72
CA ILE A 73 14.74 20.10 14.77
C ILE A 73 13.83 20.76 13.72
N VAL A 74 12.83 20.04 13.22
CA VAL A 74 11.83 20.59 12.28
C VAL A 74 11.03 21.72 12.93
N GLU A 75 10.62 21.55 14.19
CA GLU A 75 9.92 22.57 14.97
C GLU A 75 10.79 23.81 15.20
N ASP A 76 12.07 23.62 15.56
CA ASP A 76 13.05 24.68 15.78
C ASP A 76 13.35 25.48 14.49
N PHE A 77 13.41 24.81 13.34
CA PHE A 77 13.57 25.51 12.06
C PHE A 77 12.35 26.37 11.70
N GLY A 78 11.16 25.95 12.11
CA GLY A 78 9.89 26.62 11.79
C GLY A 78 9.51 26.58 10.31
N GLY A 79 8.22 26.70 10.01
CA GLY A 79 7.70 26.71 8.63
C GLY A 79 7.89 25.38 7.87
N PRO A 80 7.50 25.33 6.57
CA PRO A 80 7.42 24.08 5.84
C PRO A 80 8.78 23.45 5.52
N CYS A 81 8.82 22.12 5.36
CA CYS A 81 10.03 21.40 4.94
C CYS A 81 9.71 20.04 4.29
N TYR A 82 10.73 19.46 3.67
CA TYR A 82 10.71 18.11 3.12
C TYR A 82 11.68 17.24 3.89
N ILE A 83 11.28 16.03 4.24
CA ILE A 83 12.05 15.16 5.12
C ILE A 83 12.15 13.79 4.45
N LEU A 84 13.36 13.25 4.40
CA LEU A 84 13.61 11.84 4.11
C LEU A 84 13.94 11.15 5.42
N PHE A 85 13.38 9.98 5.66
CA PHE A 85 13.61 9.24 6.90
C PHE A 85 13.65 7.72 6.63
N ASP A 86 14.65 7.02 7.15
CA ASP A 86 14.74 5.55 7.11
C ASP A 86 13.91 4.96 8.27
N PHE A 87 12.63 4.71 8.00
CA PHE A 87 11.65 4.36 9.03
C PHE A 87 11.65 2.87 9.31
N THR A 88 11.78 2.49 10.57
CA THR A 88 11.77 1.10 11.03
C THR A 88 10.51 0.82 11.83
N TYR A 89 9.75 -0.20 11.43
CA TYR A 89 8.50 -0.55 12.10
C TYR A 89 8.27 -2.05 12.21
N LYS A 90 7.44 -2.43 13.18
CA LYS A 90 6.97 -3.80 13.33
C LYS A 90 5.73 -4.01 12.45
N GLN A 91 5.79 -5.01 11.58
CA GLN A 91 4.64 -5.44 10.78
C GLN A 91 3.66 -6.26 11.64
N ASN A 92 2.44 -6.45 11.13
CA ASN A 92 1.43 -7.29 11.79
C ASN A 92 1.90 -8.75 12.00
N SER A 93 2.84 -9.26 11.19
CA SER A 93 3.43 -10.60 11.37
C SER A 93 4.46 -10.68 12.50
N GLY A 94 4.75 -9.58 13.18
CA GLY A 94 5.79 -9.50 14.21
C GLY A 94 7.19 -9.26 13.69
N THR A 95 7.42 -9.38 12.38
CA THR A 95 8.70 -9.05 11.72
C THR A 95 8.95 -7.54 11.72
N VAL A 96 10.18 -7.13 12.00
CA VAL A 96 10.62 -5.74 11.85
C VAL A 96 11.01 -5.50 10.41
N LYS A 97 10.56 -4.38 9.84
CA LYS A 97 10.81 -3.97 8.48
C LYS A 97 11.21 -2.51 8.45
N ASP A 98 12.20 -2.20 7.64
CA ASP A 98 12.56 -0.85 7.29
C ASP A 98 11.87 -0.42 5.99
N LYS A 99 11.53 0.86 5.91
CA LYS A 99 10.89 1.48 4.77
C LYS A 99 11.30 2.94 4.73
N PRO A 100 12.02 3.40 3.70
CA PRO A 100 12.29 4.82 3.55
C PRO A 100 10.99 5.57 3.29
N ILE A 101 10.79 6.68 3.99
CA ILE A 101 9.61 7.54 3.90
C ILE A 101 10.00 8.97 3.51
N TYR A 102 9.12 9.62 2.77
CA TYR A 102 9.22 11.02 2.39
C TYR A 102 8.07 11.77 3.07
N ILE A 103 8.39 12.81 3.83
CA ILE A 103 7.41 13.59 4.58
C ILE A 103 7.44 15.02 4.08
N TYR A 104 6.28 15.54 3.70
CA TYR A 104 6.05 16.95 3.49
C TYR A 104 5.37 17.53 4.74
N TRP A 105 6.08 18.38 5.47
CA TRP A 105 5.56 19.10 6.63
C TRP A 105 5.23 20.54 6.21
N CYS A 106 4.02 20.99 6.53
CA CYS A 106 3.59 22.36 6.30
C CYS A 106 2.50 22.76 7.30
N ASP A 107 2.89 23.42 8.38
CA ASP A 107 2.00 23.95 9.42
C ASP A 107 0.86 24.80 8.81
N ASP A 108 -0.35 24.64 9.34
CA ASP A 108 -1.51 25.38 8.89
C ASP A 108 -1.43 26.89 9.11
N ASP A 109 -0.61 27.34 10.06
CA ASP A 109 -0.36 28.77 10.28
C ASP A 109 0.62 29.40 9.27
N THR A 110 1.20 28.59 8.38
CA THR A 110 2.12 29.08 7.33
C THR A 110 1.42 30.06 6.38
N GLY A 111 2.10 31.15 6.03
CA GLY A 111 1.58 32.13 5.07
C GLY A 111 1.25 31.52 3.70
N ILE A 112 0.13 31.94 3.10
CA ILE A 112 -0.43 31.36 1.85
C ILE A 112 0.62 31.28 0.72
N LYS A 113 1.42 32.33 0.53
CA LYS A 113 2.46 32.37 -0.52
C LYS A 113 3.51 31.27 -0.33
N GLU A 114 3.88 31.01 0.91
CA GLU A 114 4.86 29.98 1.25
C GLU A 114 4.24 28.58 1.10
N LYS A 115 3.01 28.37 1.61
CA LYS A 115 2.26 27.12 1.38
C LYS A 115 2.19 26.75 -0.11
N MET A 116 1.79 27.70 -0.96
CA MET A 116 1.68 27.47 -2.40
C MET A 116 3.03 27.06 -3.02
N LYS A 117 4.11 27.73 -2.63
CA LYS A 117 5.46 27.48 -3.15
C LYS A 117 5.98 26.10 -2.75
N TYR A 118 5.80 25.75 -1.49
CA TYR A 118 6.20 24.44 -0.97
C TYR A 118 5.34 23.30 -1.55
N ALA A 119 4.03 23.49 -1.70
CA ALA A 119 3.15 22.50 -2.31
C ALA A 119 3.46 22.27 -3.80
N ALA A 120 3.75 23.35 -4.56
CA ALA A 120 4.15 23.25 -5.95
C ALA A 120 5.47 22.47 -6.13
N THR A 121 6.43 22.71 -5.24
CA THR A 121 7.72 22.01 -5.26
C THR A 121 7.60 20.57 -4.74
N ASN A 122 6.75 20.31 -3.75
CA ASN A 122 6.43 18.97 -3.25
C ASN A 122 5.91 18.05 -4.36
N SER A 123 5.00 18.57 -5.19
CA SER A 123 4.42 17.83 -6.33
C SER A 123 5.48 17.35 -7.32
N GLU A 124 6.60 18.06 -7.42
CA GLU A 124 7.72 17.71 -8.30
C GLU A 124 8.73 16.80 -7.60
N LEU A 125 9.06 17.08 -6.34
CA LEU A 125 9.93 16.21 -5.53
C LEU A 125 9.35 14.80 -5.42
N LYS A 126 8.04 14.66 -5.21
CA LYS A 126 7.36 13.36 -5.15
C LYS A 126 7.61 12.48 -6.38
N LYS A 127 7.81 13.06 -7.57
CA LYS A 127 8.13 12.31 -8.80
C LYS A 127 9.53 11.70 -8.74
N GLN A 128 10.45 12.36 -8.03
CA GLN A 128 11.83 11.91 -7.82
C GLN A 128 11.96 10.93 -6.64
N CYS A 129 11.01 10.94 -5.70
CA CYS A 129 10.96 10.08 -4.51
C CYS A 129 10.62 8.60 -4.80
N ASN A 130 11.10 8.00 -5.89
CA ASN A 130 10.75 6.62 -6.22
C ASN A 130 11.24 5.64 -5.13
N GLY A 131 10.33 4.83 -4.58
CA GLY A 131 10.60 3.84 -3.54
C GLY A 131 10.41 4.33 -2.10
N PHE A 132 10.25 5.65 -1.90
CA PHE A 132 9.84 6.23 -0.63
C PHE A 132 8.33 6.14 -0.47
N GLU A 133 7.84 5.90 0.75
CA GLU A 133 6.42 6.06 1.05
C GLU A 133 6.13 7.54 1.38
N PRO A 134 5.23 8.23 0.66
CA PRO A 134 4.94 9.64 0.89
C PRO A 134 3.94 9.85 2.04
N PHE A 135 4.19 10.85 2.86
CA PHE A 135 3.31 11.35 3.92
C PHE A 135 3.22 12.88 3.83
N GLU A 136 2.07 13.43 4.19
CA GLU A 136 1.84 14.87 4.27
C GLU A 136 1.19 15.20 5.60
N PHE A 137 1.74 16.17 6.32
CA PHE A 137 1.23 16.60 7.61
C PHE A 137 1.11 18.12 7.67
N HIS A 138 0.01 18.57 8.27
CA HIS A 138 -0.32 19.98 8.47
C HIS A 138 -0.53 20.33 9.95
N ASP A 139 -0.80 19.33 10.78
CA ASP A 139 -1.00 19.46 12.23
C ASP A 139 0.15 18.77 13.00
N LYS A 140 0.70 19.45 14.01
CA LYS A 140 1.80 18.95 14.86
C LYS A 140 1.40 17.72 15.68
N THR A 141 0.12 17.61 16.01
CA THR A 141 -0.43 16.49 16.76
C THR A 141 -0.49 15.22 15.90
N GLU A 142 -0.78 15.37 14.60
CA GLU A 142 -0.80 14.26 13.63
C GLU A 142 0.61 13.87 13.16
N PHE A 143 1.54 14.82 13.12
CA PHE A 143 2.93 14.56 12.75
C PHE A 143 3.67 13.80 13.86
N ASN A 144 3.39 12.50 14.00
CA ASN A 144 4.00 11.64 15.01
C ASN A 144 4.30 10.24 14.45
N PHE A 145 5.20 9.53 15.13
CA PHE A 145 5.66 8.20 14.72
C PHE A 145 4.52 7.17 14.63
N ASP A 146 3.59 7.21 15.60
CA ASP A 146 2.54 6.19 15.74
C ASP A 146 1.51 6.27 14.61
N GLU A 147 1.27 7.45 14.05
CA GLU A 147 0.36 7.63 12.91
C GLU A 147 0.95 7.05 11.61
N ILE A 148 2.21 7.38 11.32
CA ILE A 148 2.97 6.80 10.19
C ILE A 148 3.02 5.27 10.32
N PHE A 149 3.31 4.78 11.52
CA PHE A 149 3.35 3.35 11.84
C PHE A 149 2.03 2.63 11.52
N LYS A 150 0.89 3.18 11.97
CA LYS A 150 -0.44 2.59 11.70
C LYS A 150 -0.75 2.56 10.21
N GLU A 151 -0.43 3.61 9.47
CA GLU A 151 -0.67 3.68 8.03
C GLU A 151 0.17 2.65 7.27
N LEU A 152 1.47 2.54 7.59
CA LEU A 152 2.36 1.52 7.00
C LEU A 152 1.88 0.10 7.29
N GLN A 153 1.43 -0.19 8.51
CA GLN A 153 0.84 -1.49 8.84
C GLN A 153 -0.44 -1.77 8.04
N SER A 154 -1.28 -0.76 7.82
CA SER A 154 -2.51 -0.89 7.05
C SER A 154 -2.24 -1.19 5.58
N LYS A 155 -1.23 -0.52 5.00
CA LYS A 155 -0.75 -0.76 3.64
C LYS A 155 -0.17 -2.16 3.49
N ASP A 156 0.56 -2.67 4.48
CA ASP A 156 1.07 -4.05 4.46
C ASP A 156 -0.06 -5.09 4.48
N ARG A 157 -1.19 -4.84 5.15
CA ARG A 157 -2.38 -5.73 5.08
C ARG A 157 -2.94 -5.80 3.66
N HIS A 158 -3.10 -4.65 3.01
CA HIS A 158 -3.54 -4.58 1.61
C HIS A 158 -2.50 -5.20 0.67
N LEU A 159 -1.22 -5.04 0.96
CA LEU A 159 -0.14 -5.59 0.16
C LEU A 159 -0.04 -7.11 0.29
N LYS A 160 -0.42 -7.74 1.41
CA LYS A 160 -0.50 -9.21 1.51
C LYS A 160 -1.73 -9.79 0.82
N ILE A 161 -2.85 -9.06 0.82
CA ILE A 161 -4.03 -9.41 0.03
C ILE A 161 -3.72 -9.34 -1.48
N THR A 162 -2.77 -8.50 -1.89
CA THR A 162 -2.41 -8.28 -3.30
C THR A 162 -1.14 -9.02 -3.75
N LYS A 163 -0.06 -9.07 -2.97
CA LYS A 163 1.16 -9.83 -3.30
C LYS A 163 0.99 -11.31 -2.94
N LEU A 164 0.32 -12.02 -3.83
CA LEU A 164 0.46 -13.47 -3.96
C LEU A 164 1.87 -13.82 -4.49
N PRO A 165 2.43 -15.00 -4.16
CA PRO A 165 3.79 -15.40 -4.56
C PRO A 165 4.02 -15.35 -6.07
N ALA A 166 5.29 -15.27 -6.48
CA ALA A 166 5.70 -14.96 -7.85
C ALA A 166 5.23 -15.97 -8.92
N ASP A 167 4.79 -17.16 -8.52
CA ASP A 167 4.13 -18.18 -9.35
C ASP A 167 2.68 -17.81 -9.73
N LEU A 168 2.07 -16.86 -9.03
CA LEU A 168 0.71 -16.33 -9.26
C LEU A 168 0.68 -15.02 -10.05
N ALA A 169 1.81 -14.56 -10.61
CA ALA A 169 1.88 -13.35 -11.42
C ALA A 169 0.89 -13.35 -12.60
N GLY A 170 0.53 -14.53 -13.14
CA GLY A 170 -0.50 -14.68 -14.17
C GLY A 170 -1.93 -14.39 -13.69
N VAL A 171 -2.23 -14.71 -12.42
CA VAL A 171 -3.56 -14.49 -11.80
C VAL A 171 -3.70 -13.07 -11.27
N PHE A 172 -2.60 -12.45 -10.84
CA PHE A 172 -2.59 -11.04 -10.44
C PHE A 172 -2.80 -10.09 -11.64
N TYR A 173 -2.22 -10.44 -12.80
CA TYR A 173 -2.49 -9.76 -14.07
C TYR A 173 -3.97 -9.91 -14.51
N PHE A 174 -4.62 -11.00 -14.12
CA PHE A 174 -6.02 -11.29 -14.41
C PHE A 174 -6.99 -10.41 -13.58
N VAL A 175 -6.67 -10.15 -12.31
CA VAL A 175 -7.42 -9.21 -11.45
C VAL A 175 -7.21 -7.75 -11.90
N LEU A 176 -5.98 -7.39 -12.30
CA LEU A 176 -5.67 -6.11 -12.94
C LEU A 176 -6.38 -5.93 -14.29
N ARG A 177 -6.60 -7.00 -15.08
CA ARG A 177 -7.37 -6.96 -16.33
C ARG A 177 -8.84 -6.59 -16.11
N ILE A 178 -9.49 -7.10 -15.06
CA ILE A 178 -10.88 -6.75 -14.71
C ILE A 178 -10.97 -5.27 -14.26
N LEU A 179 -9.94 -4.78 -13.56
CA LEU A 179 -9.83 -3.37 -13.17
C LEU A 179 -9.50 -2.45 -14.36
N SER A 180 -8.68 -2.90 -15.31
CA SER A 180 -8.28 -2.16 -16.52
C SER A 180 -9.44 -2.00 -17.52
N TRP A 181 -10.35 -2.98 -17.61
CA TRP A 181 -11.56 -2.88 -18.43
C TRP A 181 -12.54 -1.80 -17.94
N LYS A 182 -12.45 -1.38 -16.66
CA LYS A 182 -13.18 -0.22 -16.12
C LYS A 182 -12.58 1.14 -16.52
N LEU A 183 -11.38 1.18 -17.13
CA LEU A 183 -10.62 2.40 -17.42
C LEU A 183 -10.24 2.61 -18.91
N ASN A 184 -10.66 1.73 -19.81
CA ASN A 184 -10.50 1.86 -21.26
C ASN A 184 -9.04 2.12 -21.73
N LEU A 185 -8.05 1.54 -21.05
CA LEU A 185 -6.65 1.59 -21.46
C LEU A 185 -6.36 0.49 -22.52
N PRO A 186 -5.56 0.75 -23.56
CA PRO A 186 -5.23 -0.25 -24.57
C PRO A 186 -4.11 -1.14 -24.06
N VAL A 187 -4.35 -2.45 -23.91
CA VAL A 187 -3.25 -3.41 -23.76
C VAL A 187 -3.53 -4.70 -24.51
N ASP A 188 -2.78 -4.88 -25.60
CA ASP A 188 -2.64 -6.14 -26.32
C ASP A 188 -1.98 -7.23 -25.44
N ILE A 189 -2.68 -8.36 -25.42
CA ILE A 189 -2.33 -9.78 -25.25
C ILE A 189 -0.89 -10.18 -24.84
N MET A 190 -0.83 -11.11 -23.85
CA MET A 190 0.06 -12.29 -23.69
C MET A 190 0.84 -12.36 -22.36
N ALA A 191 0.25 -12.97 -21.31
CA ALA A 191 1.01 -13.53 -20.18
C ALA A 191 0.22 -14.67 -19.51
N SER A 192 0.70 -15.91 -19.67
CA SER A 192 0.29 -17.22 -19.07
C SER A 192 -0.48 -18.23 -19.93
N GLY A 193 -1.25 -17.84 -20.94
CA GLY A 193 -1.93 -18.82 -21.83
C GLY A 193 -3.03 -19.67 -21.18
N ILE A 194 -3.39 -19.42 -19.91
CA ILE A 194 -4.47 -20.11 -19.19
C ILE A 194 -5.83 -19.56 -19.66
N LYS A 195 -6.70 -20.46 -20.11
CA LYS A 195 -8.07 -20.17 -20.54
C LYS A 195 -8.99 -19.99 -19.32
N LEU A 196 -10.03 -19.18 -19.49
CA LEU A 196 -11.06 -18.98 -18.47
C LEU A 196 -12.37 -19.60 -18.97
N ASP A 197 -12.96 -20.49 -18.17
CA ASP A 197 -14.29 -21.03 -18.43
C ASP A 197 -15.31 -19.88 -18.51
N GLU A 198 -16.23 -19.97 -19.46
CA GLU A 198 -17.24 -18.93 -19.71
C GLU A 198 -18.13 -18.65 -18.49
N ARG A 199 -18.35 -19.64 -17.63
CA ARG A 199 -19.11 -19.52 -16.38
C ARG A 199 -18.38 -18.63 -15.36
N CYS A 200 -17.05 -18.58 -15.42
CA CYS A 200 -16.23 -17.77 -14.53
C CYS A 200 -16.21 -16.29 -14.92
N LYS A 201 -16.46 -15.94 -16.20
CA LYS A 201 -16.39 -14.57 -16.74
C LYS A 201 -17.24 -13.57 -15.94
N ASN A 202 -18.43 -14.01 -15.51
CA ASN A 202 -19.40 -13.16 -14.83
C ASN A 202 -19.45 -13.37 -13.32
N MET A 203 -18.70 -14.33 -12.78
CA MET A 203 -18.81 -14.73 -11.38
C MET A 203 -18.43 -13.60 -10.43
N PHE A 204 -17.39 -12.84 -10.78
CA PHE A 204 -16.98 -11.67 -10.02
C PHE A 204 -18.10 -10.63 -9.89
N SER A 205 -18.78 -10.29 -10.99
CA SER A 205 -19.91 -9.34 -10.96
C SER A 205 -21.12 -9.93 -10.21
N PHE A 206 -21.35 -11.24 -10.33
CA PHE A 206 -22.44 -11.90 -9.62
C PHE A 206 -22.27 -11.88 -8.11
N VAL A 207 -21.06 -12.09 -7.59
CA VAL A 207 -20.79 -11.99 -6.15
C VAL A 207 -20.73 -10.53 -5.71
N LYS A 208 -19.94 -9.69 -6.41
CA LYS A 208 -19.65 -8.33 -5.97
C LYS A 208 -20.75 -7.31 -6.22
N ASP A 209 -21.32 -7.28 -7.42
CA ASP A 209 -22.21 -6.19 -7.82
C ASP A 209 -23.68 -6.59 -7.69
N LYS A 210 -23.98 -7.89 -7.83
CA LYS A 210 -25.36 -8.40 -7.82
C LYS A 210 -25.74 -9.15 -6.55
N HIS A 211 -24.77 -9.44 -5.66
CA HIS A 211 -24.95 -10.28 -4.47
C HIS A 211 -25.75 -11.56 -4.77
N LYS A 212 -25.55 -12.13 -5.95
CA LYS A 212 -26.33 -13.26 -6.48
C LYS A 212 -25.88 -14.59 -5.90
N TYR A 213 -24.62 -14.67 -5.48
CA TYR A 213 -24.01 -15.84 -4.87
C TYR A 213 -23.30 -15.41 -3.60
N ALA A 214 -23.53 -16.13 -2.50
CA ALA A 214 -22.78 -15.97 -1.26
C ALA A 214 -21.32 -16.40 -1.45
N TRP A 215 -21.09 -17.42 -2.27
CA TRP A 215 -19.74 -17.82 -2.63
C TRP A 215 -19.64 -18.56 -3.97
N ALA A 216 -18.43 -18.58 -4.52
CA ALA A 216 -18.07 -19.35 -5.71
C ALA A 216 -16.64 -19.87 -5.59
N ILE A 217 -16.44 -21.16 -5.86
CA ILE A 217 -15.16 -21.87 -5.79
C ILE A 217 -14.71 -22.20 -7.21
N MET A 218 -13.49 -21.81 -7.56
CA MET A 218 -12.87 -22.03 -8.85
C MET A 218 -11.54 -22.78 -8.67
N LYS A 219 -11.19 -23.64 -9.62
CA LYS A 219 -9.90 -24.35 -9.62
C LYS A 219 -9.27 -24.29 -10.99
N ILE A 220 -7.94 -24.36 -11.02
CA ILE A 220 -7.21 -24.58 -12.26
C ILE A 220 -7.23 -26.07 -12.56
N GLU A 221 -7.64 -26.43 -13.76
CA GLU A 221 -7.55 -27.77 -14.31
C GLU A 221 -6.46 -27.83 -15.37
N ASN A 222 -5.67 -28.92 -15.33
CA ASN A 222 -4.65 -29.27 -16.32
C ASN A 222 -3.64 -28.14 -16.61
N ASP A 223 -3.40 -27.25 -15.64
CA ASP A 223 -2.56 -26.04 -15.75
C ASP A 223 -2.93 -25.11 -16.92
N LYS A 224 -4.15 -25.24 -17.43
CA LYS A 224 -4.57 -24.61 -18.69
C LYS A 224 -5.91 -23.93 -18.62
N GLU A 225 -6.79 -24.27 -17.69
CA GLU A 225 -8.12 -23.69 -17.64
C GLU A 225 -8.60 -23.45 -16.21
N VAL A 226 -9.16 -22.27 -15.94
CA VAL A 226 -9.84 -21.99 -14.67
C VAL A 226 -11.31 -22.35 -14.81
N VAL A 227 -11.76 -23.31 -14.00
CA VAL A 227 -13.10 -23.90 -14.04
C VAL A 227 -13.83 -23.61 -12.73
N LEU A 228 -15.10 -23.21 -12.86
CA LEU A 228 -16.01 -23.09 -11.71
C LEU A 228 -16.34 -24.50 -11.19
N LYS A 229 -16.02 -24.74 -9.93
CA LYS A 229 -16.24 -26.03 -9.26
C LYS A 229 -17.53 -26.07 -8.49
N ASP A 230 -17.83 -25.00 -7.78
CA ASP A 230 -19.05 -24.93 -7.00
C ASP A 230 -19.46 -23.46 -6.76
N GLN A 231 -20.73 -23.24 -6.48
CA GLN A 231 -21.27 -21.93 -6.12
C GLN A 231 -22.49 -22.10 -5.22
N HIS A 232 -22.68 -21.16 -4.30
CA HIS A 232 -23.87 -21.12 -3.46
C HIS A 232 -24.63 -19.84 -3.69
N GLY A 233 -25.96 -19.97 -3.72
CA GLY A 233 -26.90 -18.88 -4.00
C GLY A 233 -26.76 -17.69 -3.05
N LYS A 234 -27.63 -16.71 -3.25
CA LYS A 234 -27.61 -15.43 -2.55
C LYS A 234 -27.76 -15.58 -1.03
N LEU A 235 -27.06 -14.73 -0.27
CA LEU A 235 -27.29 -14.51 1.16
C LEU A 235 -28.77 -14.19 1.43
N VAL A 236 -29.41 -14.85 2.41
CA VAL A 236 -30.80 -14.52 2.76
C VAL A 236 -30.87 -13.10 3.33
N SER A 237 -29.83 -12.66 4.07
CA SER A 237 -29.67 -11.29 4.53
C SER A 237 -28.21 -10.81 4.47
N ASN A 238 -27.98 -9.54 4.10
CA ASN A 238 -26.65 -8.91 4.15
C ASN A 238 -26.32 -8.29 5.52
N THR A 239 -27.17 -8.51 6.53
CA THR A 239 -26.95 -8.06 7.90
C THR A 239 -26.84 -9.20 8.90
N ASP A 240 -27.07 -10.44 8.47
CA ASP A 240 -27.06 -11.62 9.34
C ASP A 240 -25.66 -12.22 9.41
N LEU A 241 -25.00 -12.03 10.56
CA LEU A 241 -23.64 -12.51 10.81
C LEU A 241 -23.60 -14.02 11.04
N GLU A 242 -24.65 -14.58 11.67
CA GLU A 242 -24.69 -16.00 12.02
C GLU A 242 -24.93 -16.85 10.76
N GLU A 243 -25.80 -16.38 9.87
CA GLU A 243 -25.98 -17.00 8.55
C GLU A 243 -24.69 -16.95 7.72
N ASN A 244 -24.00 -15.81 7.71
CA ASN A 244 -22.76 -15.64 6.95
C ASN A 244 -21.65 -16.59 7.45
N GLU A 245 -21.54 -16.78 8.77
CA GLU A 245 -20.62 -17.74 9.37
C GLU A 245 -20.97 -19.20 8.98
N ARG A 246 -22.25 -19.57 9.01
CA ARG A 246 -22.69 -20.91 8.56
C ARG A 246 -22.37 -21.16 7.08
N LEU A 247 -22.55 -20.14 6.23
CA LEU A 247 -22.20 -20.21 4.81
C LEU A 247 -20.70 -20.32 4.58
N PHE A 248 -19.90 -19.67 5.43
CA PHE A 248 -18.45 -19.78 5.40
C PHE A 248 -17.99 -21.20 5.76
N GLU A 249 -18.52 -21.80 6.82
CA GLU A 249 -18.18 -23.19 7.19
C GLU A 249 -18.66 -24.21 6.13
N ALA A 250 -19.84 -24.00 5.55
CA ALA A 250 -20.31 -24.83 4.44
C ALA A 250 -19.39 -24.74 3.21
N MET A 251 -18.93 -23.54 2.87
CA MET A 251 -17.95 -23.31 1.81
C MET A 251 -16.63 -24.01 2.12
N LYS A 252 -16.14 -23.90 3.36
CA LYS A 252 -14.91 -24.55 3.80
C LYS A 252 -14.98 -26.07 3.66
N GLY A 253 -16.08 -26.69 4.07
CA GLY A 253 -16.30 -28.13 3.88
C GLY A 253 -16.25 -28.54 2.40
N LYS A 254 -16.77 -27.70 1.50
CA LYS A 254 -16.67 -27.93 0.04
C LYS A 254 -15.26 -27.80 -0.50
N VAL A 255 -14.51 -26.82 0.00
CA VAL A 255 -13.10 -26.64 -0.38
C VAL A 255 -12.25 -27.83 0.07
N GLU A 256 -12.50 -28.35 1.28
CA GLU A 256 -11.85 -29.56 1.79
C GLU A 256 -12.21 -30.80 0.96
N GLU A 257 -13.49 -30.97 0.59
CA GLU A 257 -13.95 -32.05 -0.30
C GLU A 257 -13.28 -32.00 -1.68
N LEU A 258 -13.10 -30.80 -2.24
CA LEU A 258 -12.47 -30.60 -3.54
C LEU A 258 -10.95 -30.83 -3.52
N GLY A 259 -10.32 -30.76 -2.33
CA GLY A 259 -8.88 -30.91 -2.10
C GLY A 259 -8.02 -29.87 -2.81
N GLY A 260 -6.71 -29.80 -2.53
CA GLY A 260 -5.77 -28.99 -3.30
C GLY A 260 -6.07 -27.47 -3.40
N PRO A 261 -5.37 -26.73 -4.28
CA PRO A 261 -5.49 -25.28 -4.35
C PRO A 261 -6.79 -24.82 -5.00
N CYS A 262 -7.48 -23.87 -4.37
CA CYS A 262 -8.76 -23.32 -4.83
C CYS A 262 -8.80 -21.78 -4.74
N TYR A 263 -9.56 -21.14 -5.63
CA TYR A 263 -9.85 -19.71 -5.60
C TYR A 263 -11.31 -19.49 -5.27
N ILE A 264 -11.57 -18.70 -4.24
CA ILE A 264 -12.90 -18.54 -3.67
C ILE A 264 -13.26 -17.06 -3.70
N LEU A 265 -14.44 -16.76 -4.22
CA LEU A 265 -15.13 -15.49 -3.99
C LEU A 265 -16.15 -15.71 -2.89
N PHE A 266 -16.18 -14.85 -1.88
CA PHE A 266 -17.11 -14.95 -0.76
C PHE A 266 -17.65 -13.57 -0.41
N ASP A 267 -18.97 -13.43 -0.24
CA ASP A 267 -19.62 -12.19 0.16
C ASP A 267 -19.66 -12.11 1.70
N LEU A 268 -18.65 -11.48 2.29
CA LEU A 268 -18.45 -11.46 3.75
C LEU A 268 -19.32 -10.39 4.40
N VAL A 269 -20.10 -10.79 5.40
CA VAL A 269 -20.83 -9.89 6.29
C VAL A 269 -20.04 -9.77 7.60
N TYR A 270 -19.76 -8.54 8.03
CA TYR A 270 -18.94 -8.28 9.22
C TYR A 270 -19.45 -7.09 10.02
N LYS A 271 -19.19 -7.10 11.32
CA LYS A 271 -19.52 -6.01 12.24
C LYS A 271 -18.32 -5.08 12.40
N GLN A 272 -18.49 -3.80 12.13
CA GLN A 272 -17.46 -2.78 12.39
C GLN A 272 -17.37 -2.46 13.88
N ASN A 273 -16.26 -1.86 14.32
CA ASN A 273 -16.06 -1.42 15.70
C ASN A 273 -17.14 -0.41 16.16
N SER A 274 -17.79 0.30 15.24
CA SER A 274 -18.93 1.18 15.49
C SER A 274 -20.24 0.45 15.80
N GLY A 275 -20.26 -0.88 15.71
CA GLY A 275 -21.46 -1.70 15.83
C GLY A 275 -22.28 -1.87 14.55
N THR A 276 -21.94 -1.14 13.48
CA THR A 276 -22.60 -1.22 12.17
C THR A 276 -22.23 -2.51 11.45
N VAL A 277 -23.21 -3.21 10.89
CA VAL A 277 -22.98 -4.38 10.02
C VAL A 277 -22.82 -3.93 8.58
N LYS A 278 -21.82 -4.47 7.89
CA LYS A 278 -21.57 -4.23 6.46
C LYS A 278 -21.23 -5.53 5.75
N ASP A 279 -21.49 -5.57 4.45
CA ASP A 279 -21.04 -6.61 3.55
C ASP A 279 -19.86 -6.13 2.69
N LYS A 280 -18.96 -7.06 2.36
CA LYS A 280 -17.84 -6.83 1.43
C LYS A 280 -17.43 -8.14 0.76
N PRO A 281 -17.37 -8.20 -0.58
CA PRO A 281 -16.84 -9.36 -1.27
C PRO A 281 -15.33 -9.48 -1.03
N ILE A 282 -14.92 -10.67 -0.60
CA ILE A 282 -13.54 -11.06 -0.37
C ILE A 282 -13.12 -12.14 -1.37
N TYR A 283 -11.81 -12.23 -1.59
CA TYR A 283 -11.19 -13.24 -2.41
C TYR A 283 -10.23 -14.06 -1.55
N ILE A 284 -10.37 -15.38 -1.57
CA ILE A 284 -9.56 -16.31 -0.77
C ILE A 284 -8.86 -17.27 -1.72
N TYR A 285 -7.56 -17.40 -1.56
CA TYR A 285 -6.80 -18.49 -2.16
C TYR A 285 -6.54 -19.53 -1.09
N TRP A 286 -7.13 -20.72 -1.25
CA TRP A 286 -6.97 -21.84 -0.33
C TRP A 286 -5.92 -22.81 -0.84
N ARG A 287 -5.05 -23.31 0.05
CA ARG A 287 -4.14 -24.42 -0.21
C ARG A 287 -4.01 -25.28 1.04
N GLU A 288 -3.81 -26.58 0.88
CA GLU A 288 -3.52 -27.46 2.02
C GLU A 288 -2.23 -26.99 2.74
N GLY A 289 -2.31 -26.80 4.07
CA GLY A 289 -1.19 -26.32 4.89
C GLY A 289 -1.15 -24.81 5.17
N SER A 290 -2.18 -24.02 4.85
CA SER A 290 -2.25 -22.59 5.19
C SER A 290 -2.84 -22.25 6.57
N LEU A 291 -3.22 -23.24 7.39
CA LEU A 291 -3.45 -23.04 8.81
C LEU A 291 -2.13 -23.26 9.57
N LEU A 292 -1.23 -22.28 9.45
CA LEU A 292 -0.34 -22.01 10.58
C LEU A 292 -1.20 -21.26 11.59
N GLU A 293 -1.50 -21.97 12.67
CA GLU A 293 -2.09 -21.45 13.91
C GLU A 293 -1.51 -20.07 14.23
N SER A 294 -2.40 -19.10 14.37
CA SER A 294 -2.15 -17.81 15.00
C SER A 294 -2.94 -17.75 16.30
#